data_AF-A0A0T6AVV2-F1
#
_entry.id   AF-A0A0T6AVV2-F1
#
_cell.length_a   1.000
_cell.length_b   1.000
_cell.length_c   1.000
_cell.angle_alpha   90.00
_cell.angle_beta   90.00
_cell.angle_gamma   90.00
#
_symmetry.space_group_name_H-M   'P 1'
#
loop_
_entity.id
_entity.type
_entity.pdbx_description
1 polymer ?
#
loop_
_entity_poly.entity_id
_entity_poly.type
_entity_poly.pdbx_seq_one_letter_code
_entity_poly.pdbx_strand_id
1 'polypeptide(L)'
;MANLYLSHWNAAEKVYVPIDICKKLKPYHLSIVRSLYRCWKNNLKGAILNYDEGIDIPLAIQALWQALINADKVKLPFLIIVSDKNVILWHFYLSQLGEVTILNSQNVEMVSKNKHFSIILVPQSNIKLLKACEENDYSFIVVEDIDNIATSRSFKKLSGRFNIALTRRNFLVNRDCKILWHILNWINPDKFGKLNEFPR
;
A
#
# COMPACT_ATOMS: atom_id res chain seq x y z
N MET A 1 -24.43 -4.70 13.80
CA MET A 1 -23.44 -3.66 13.45
C MET A 1 -23.77 -3.12 12.06
N ALA A 2 -23.56 -1.83 11.81
CA ALA A 2 -23.81 -1.22 10.50
C ALA A 2 -22.54 -1.21 9.62
N ASN A 3 -22.70 -0.97 8.30
CA ASN A 3 -21.56 -0.71 7.41
C ASN A 3 -20.75 0.51 7.90
N LEU A 4 -19.43 0.49 7.68
CA LEU A 4 -18.60 1.68 7.87
C LEU A 4 -18.63 2.53 6.60
N TYR A 5 -19.38 3.63 6.64
CA TYR A 5 -19.37 4.62 5.56
C TYR A 5 -18.07 5.43 5.59
N LEU A 6 -17.37 5.46 4.45
CA LEU A 6 -16.17 6.26 4.23
C LEU A 6 -16.50 7.57 3.50
N SER A 7 -17.46 7.55 2.58
CA SER A 7 -18.08 8.76 2.02
C SER A 7 -19.11 9.36 2.98
N HIS A 8 -19.55 10.59 2.69
CA HIS A 8 -20.75 11.11 3.35
C HIS A 8 -21.98 10.25 3.02
N TRP A 9 -22.93 10.19 3.95
CA TRP A 9 -24.13 9.35 3.85
C TRP A 9 -25.06 9.74 2.70
N ASN A 10 -24.99 11.00 2.25
CA ASN A 10 -25.75 11.56 1.13
C ASN A 10 -24.93 11.70 -0.16
N ALA A 11 -23.73 11.14 -0.23
CA ALA A 11 -22.94 11.16 -1.46
C ALA A 11 -23.66 10.37 -2.56
N ALA A 12 -23.63 10.90 -3.80
CA ALA A 12 -24.19 10.22 -4.97
C ALA A 12 -23.58 8.83 -5.17
N GLU A 13 -22.28 8.71 -4.90
CA GLU A 13 -21.58 7.44 -4.87
C GLU A 13 -21.11 7.13 -3.46
N LYS A 14 -21.72 6.10 -2.85
CA LYS A 14 -21.42 5.68 -1.48
C LYS A 14 -20.22 4.75 -1.48
N VAL A 15 -19.20 5.11 -0.71
CA VAL A 15 -18.06 4.24 -0.44
C VAL A 15 -18.19 3.74 0.99
N TYR A 16 -18.26 2.43 1.17
CA TYR A 16 -18.41 1.81 2.48
C TYR A 16 -17.65 0.49 2.57
N VAL A 17 -17.19 0.16 3.78
CA VAL A 17 -16.65 -1.17 4.08
C VAL A 17 -17.81 -2.12 4.38
N PRO A 18 -17.86 -3.31 3.75
CA PRO A 18 -18.90 -4.30 4.03
C PRO A 18 -18.95 -4.72 5.51
N ILE A 19 -20.15 -5.05 5.98
CA ILE A 19 -20.42 -5.42 7.37
C ILE A 19 -19.55 -6.57 7.88
N ASP A 20 -19.25 -7.57 7.05
CA ASP A 20 -18.49 -8.76 7.48
C ASP A 20 -17.02 -8.47 7.71
N ILE A 21 -16.47 -7.47 7.01
CA ILE A 21 -15.14 -6.95 7.31
C ILE A 21 -15.21 -6.05 8.54
N CYS A 22 -16.23 -5.18 8.64
CA CYS A 22 -16.40 -4.26 9.78
C CYS A 22 -16.41 -4.98 11.13
N LYS A 23 -17.03 -6.17 11.22
CA LYS A 23 -17.05 -7.00 12.44
C LYS A 23 -15.65 -7.42 12.93
N LYS A 24 -14.65 -7.45 12.03
CA LYS A 24 -13.26 -7.81 12.34
C LYS A 24 -12.40 -6.59 12.70
N LEU A 25 -12.86 -5.38 12.40
CA LEU A 25 -12.09 -4.16 12.59
C LEU A 25 -12.11 -3.70 14.05
N LYS A 26 -10.93 -3.36 14.57
CA LYS A 26 -10.77 -2.67 15.86
C LYS A 26 -10.73 -1.15 15.62
N PRO A 27 -10.91 -0.31 16.66
CA PRO A 27 -10.96 1.15 16.50
C PRO A 27 -9.76 1.75 15.76
N TYR A 28 -8.55 1.23 15.98
CA TYR A 28 -7.36 1.70 15.26
C TYR A 28 -7.39 1.34 13.76
N HIS A 29 -7.94 0.18 13.37
CA HIS A 29 -8.16 -0.14 11.96
C HIS A 29 -9.12 0.86 11.30
N LEU A 30 -10.19 1.27 12.00
CA LEU A 30 -11.14 2.27 11.47
C LEU A 30 -10.46 3.61 11.20
N SER A 31 -9.56 4.04 12.09
CA SER A 31 -8.78 5.26 11.92
C SER A 31 -7.86 5.19 10.69
N ILE A 32 -7.18 4.06 10.50
CA ILE A 32 -6.32 3.80 9.34
C ILE A 32 -7.13 3.86 8.04
N VAL A 33 -8.22 3.09 7.94
CA VAL A 33 -9.07 3.03 6.73
C VAL A 33 -9.59 4.42 6.36
N ARG A 34 -10.12 5.17 7.33
CA ARG A 34 -10.64 6.53 7.10
C ARG A 34 -9.54 7.49 6.65
N SER A 35 -8.36 7.42 7.27
CA SER A 35 -7.23 8.29 6.94
C SER A 35 -6.73 8.03 5.51
N LEU A 36 -6.54 6.76 5.15
CA LEU A 36 -6.15 6.37 3.80
C LEU A 36 -7.20 6.76 2.75
N TYR A 37 -8.49 6.52 3.04
CA TYR A 37 -9.58 6.94 2.15
C TYR A 37 -9.60 8.46 1.94
N ARG A 38 -9.37 9.25 3.00
CA ARG A 38 -9.28 10.72 2.88
C ARG A 38 -8.12 11.13 1.97
N CYS A 39 -6.94 10.51 2.13
CA CYS A 39 -5.79 10.76 1.26
C CYS A 39 -6.12 10.45 -0.21
N TRP A 40 -6.74 9.29 -0.46
CA TRP A 40 -7.20 8.89 -1.79
C TRP A 40 -8.21 9.88 -2.39
N LYS A 41 -9.27 10.20 -1.65
CA LYS A 41 -10.34 11.13 -2.06
C LYS A 41 -9.81 12.52 -2.39
N ASN A 42 -8.79 12.99 -1.67
CA ASN A 42 -8.16 14.28 -1.88
C ASN A 42 -7.06 14.27 -2.97
N ASN A 43 -6.98 13.20 -3.78
CA ASN A 43 -6.01 13.04 -4.86
C ASN A 43 -4.54 13.19 -4.40
N LEU A 44 -4.24 12.83 -3.14
CA LEU A 44 -2.84 12.65 -2.74
C LEU A 44 -2.28 11.43 -3.45
N LYS A 45 -0.97 11.43 -3.76
CA LYS A 45 -0.32 10.30 -4.45
C LYS A 45 0.06 9.17 -3.49
N GLY A 46 -0.11 9.37 -2.18
CA GLY A 46 0.03 8.30 -1.22
C GLY A 46 0.04 8.77 0.24
N ALA A 47 0.35 7.83 1.14
CA ALA A 47 0.38 8.04 2.59
C ALA A 47 1.50 7.23 3.27
N ILE A 48 2.01 7.75 4.39
CA ILE A 48 2.88 7.01 5.32
C ILE A 48 2.03 6.59 6.52
N LEU A 49 2.05 5.31 6.84
CA LEU A 49 1.51 4.78 8.08
C LEU A 49 2.65 4.39 8.99
N ASN A 50 2.80 5.14 10.08
CA ASN A 50 3.62 4.72 11.21
C ASN A 50 2.76 3.89 12.16
N TYR A 51 3.17 2.67 12.46
CA TYR A 51 2.38 1.73 13.26
C TYR A 51 3.26 0.94 14.21
N ASP A 52 2.69 0.54 15.35
CA ASP A 52 3.34 -0.31 16.33
C ASP A 52 3.26 -1.79 15.95
N GLU A 53 4.14 -2.59 16.56
CA GLU A 53 4.12 -4.04 16.40
C GLU A 53 2.80 -4.65 16.91
N GLY A 54 2.31 -5.68 16.21
CA GLY A 54 1.06 -6.35 16.54
C GLY A 54 -0.21 -5.71 15.95
N ILE A 55 -0.10 -4.58 15.24
CA ILE A 55 -1.20 -4.01 14.46
C ILE A 55 -1.36 -4.77 13.15
N ASP A 56 -2.56 -5.32 12.91
CA ASP A 56 -2.92 -6.05 11.69
C ASP A 56 -3.26 -5.10 10.53
N ILE A 57 -2.21 -4.45 10.01
CA ILE A 57 -2.31 -3.55 8.85
C ILE A 57 -2.93 -4.23 7.62
N PRO A 58 -2.60 -5.50 7.27
CA PRO A 58 -3.22 -6.20 6.15
C PRO A 58 -4.75 -6.17 6.18
N LEU A 59 -5.37 -6.38 7.35
CA LEU A 59 -6.83 -6.30 7.51
C LEU A 59 -7.38 -4.89 7.21
N ALA A 60 -6.68 -3.84 7.65
CA ALA A 60 -7.10 -2.46 7.34
C ALA A 60 -6.97 -2.14 5.84
N ILE A 61 -5.91 -2.61 5.18
CA ILE A 61 -5.72 -2.44 3.74
C ILE A 61 -6.79 -3.22 2.96
N GLN A 62 -7.08 -4.46 3.36
CA GLN A 62 -8.17 -5.26 2.78
C GLN A 62 -9.51 -4.51 2.86
N ALA A 63 -9.84 -3.96 4.04
CA ALA A 63 -11.07 -3.23 4.25
C ALA A 63 -11.21 -2.01 3.33
N LEU A 64 -10.13 -1.24 3.18
CA LEU A 64 -10.09 -0.10 2.27
C LEU A 64 -10.29 -0.54 0.82
N TRP A 65 -9.55 -1.54 0.36
CA TRP A 65 -9.60 -1.99 -1.03
C TRP A 65 -10.93 -2.61 -1.39
N GLN A 66 -11.53 -3.41 -0.52
CA GLN A 66 -12.88 -3.93 -0.73
C GLN A 66 -13.89 -2.77 -0.92
N ALA A 67 -13.80 -1.73 -0.10
CA ALA A 67 -14.69 -0.58 -0.21
C ALA A 67 -14.50 0.19 -1.53
N LEU A 68 -13.26 0.34 -2.00
CA LEU A 68 -12.94 1.05 -3.24
C LEU A 68 -13.27 0.24 -4.50
N ILE A 69 -13.06 -1.07 -4.47
CA ILE A 69 -13.41 -1.98 -5.57
C ILE A 69 -14.94 -2.05 -5.72
N ASN A 70 -15.68 -2.25 -4.62
CA ASN A 70 -17.14 -2.35 -4.66
C ASN A 70 -17.84 -1.06 -5.10
N ALA A 71 -17.16 0.08 -4.96
CA ALA A 71 -17.66 1.37 -5.44
C ALA A 71 -17.18 1.70 -6.86
N ASP A 72 -16.60 0.73 -7.58
CA ASP A 72 -16.02 0.86 -8.93
C ASP A 72 -15.01 2.02 -9.07
N LYS A 73 -14.36 2.41 -7.97
CA LYS A 73 -13.41 3.54 -7.93
C LYS A 73 -11.99 3.14 -8.31
N VAL A 74 -11.67 1.86 -8.21
CA VAL A 74 -10.30 1.33 -8.33
C VAL A 74 -10.34 0.00 -9.08
N LYS A 75 -9.39 -0.20 -9.99
CA LYS A 75 -9.17 -1.44 -10.71
C LYS A 75 -7.78 -1.99 -10.43
N LEU A 76 -7.61 -3.30 -10.57
CA LEU A 76 -6.32 -3.99 -10.46
C LEU A 76 -5.41 -3.57 -11.65
N PRO A 77 -4.07 -3.73 -11.57
CA PRO A 77 -3.29 -4.51 -10.59
C PRO A 77 -2.93 -3.75 -9.30
N PHE A 78 -2.77 -4.50 -8.21
CA PHE A 78 -2.14 -4.02 -6.96
C PHE A 78 -0.78 -4.68 -6.73
N LEU A 79 0.17 -3.93 -6.17
CA LEU A 79 1.49 -4.43 -5.79
C LEU A 79 1.69 -4.29 -4.27
N ILE A 80 2.14 -5.36 -3.62
CA ILE A 80 2.47 -5.35 -2.20
C ILE A 80 3.87 -5.92 -2.02
N ILE A 81 4.77 -5.13 -1.44
CA ILE A 81 6.11 -5.56 -1.03
C ILE A 81 6.09 -5.76 0.48
N VAL A 82 6.44 -6.96 0.94
CA VAL A 82 6.23 -7.36 2.34
C VAL A 82 7.47 -8.00 2.94
N SER A 83 7.61 -7.92 4.26
CA SER A 83 8.62 -8.69 4.98
C SER A 83 8.41 -10.18 4.71
N ASP A 84 9.48 -10.93 4.50
CA ASP A 84 9.43 -12.39 4.26
C ASP A 84 8.64 -13.14 5.35
N LYS A 85 8.67 -12.61 6.58
CA LYS A 85 7.95 -13.17 7.74
C LYS A 85 6.42 -13.01 7.65
N ASN A 86 5.95 -11.98 6.95
CA ASN A 86 4.53 -11.62 6.90
C ASN A 86 3.85 -12.03 5.59
N VAL A 87 4.56 -12.66 4.65
CA VAL A 87 4.02 -13.08 3.35
C VAL A 87 2.73 -13.88 3.50
N ILE A 88 2.68 -14.84 4.41
CA ILE A 88 1.51 -15.70 4.62
C ILE A 88 0.31 -14.89 5.15
N LEU A 89 0.55 -13.97 6.10
CA LEU A 89 -0.49 -13.11 6.67
C LEU A 89 -1.09 -12.20 5.59
N TRP A 90 -0.24 -11.55 4.79
CA TRP A 90 -0.68 -10.74 3.66
C TRP A 90 -1.44 -11.57 2.64
N HIS A 91 -0.93 -12.72 2.25
CA HIS A 91 -1.61 -13.62 1.30
C HIS A 91 -3.01 -14.01 1.80
N PHE A 92 -3.17 -14.34 3.08
CA PHE A 92 -4.46 -14.71 3.67
C PHE A 92 -5.52 -13.61 3.53
N TYR A 93 -5.16 -12.35 3.75
CA TYR A 93 -6.11 -11.24 3.64
C TYR A 93 -6.37 -10.83 2.19
N LEU A 94 -5.33 -10.86 1.35
CA LEU A 94 -5.42 -10.48 -0.05
C LEU A 94 -6.20 -11.49 -0.90
N SER A 95 -6.12 -12.78 -0.56
CA SER A 95 -6.87 -13.84 -1.27
C SER A 95 -8.38 -13.72 -1.11
N GLN A 96 -8.85 -12.98 -0.10
CA GLN A 96 -10.27 -12.65 0.06
C GLN A 96 -10.75 -11.56 -0.91
N LEU A 97 -9.84 -10.84 -1.58
CA LEU A 97 -10.15 -9.82 -2.57
C LEU A 97 -10.08 -10.34 -4.01
N GLY A 98 -9.24 -11.34 -4.27
CA GLY A 98 -9.02 -11.88 -5.61
C GLY A 98 -7.79 -12.78 -5.68
N GLU A 99 -7.35 -13.09 -6.90
CA GLU A 99 -6.18 -13.94 -7.13
C GLU A 99 -4.89 -13.22 -6.70
N VAL A 100 -4.07 -13.89 -5.90
CA VAL A 100 -2.78 -13.38 -5.41
C VAL A 100 -1.65 -14.18 -6.02
N THR A 101 -0.74 -13.51 -6.72
CA THR A 101 0.48 -14.11 -7.24
C THR A 101 1.66 -13.70 -6.39
N ILE A 102 2.32 -14.68 -5.76
CA ILE A 102 3.58 -14.45 -5.05
C ILE A 102 4.72 -14.43 -6.06
N LEU A 103 5.39 -13.28 -6.21
CA LEU A 103 6.48 -13.11 -7.18
C LEU A 103 7.72 -13.90 -6.78
N ASN A 104 8.24 -14.68 -7.71
CA ASN A 104 9.46 -15.46 -7.58
C ASN A 104 10.20 -15.57 -8.92
N SER A 105 11.37 -16.19 -8.92
CA SER A 105 12.22 -16.31 -10.12
C SER A 105 11.60 -17.13 -11.24
N GLN A 106 10.65 -18.01 -10.94
CA GLN A 106 10.01 -18.89 -11.92
C GLN A 106 8.86 -18.20 -12.66
N ASN A 107 8.18 -17.24 -12.02
CA ASN A 107 7.00 -16.59 -12.57
C ASN A 107 7.20 -15.12 -12.98
N VAL A 108 8.36 -14.51 -12.72
CA VAL A 108 8.62 -13.08 -12.97
C VAL A 108 8.35 -12.64 -14.41
N GLU A 109 8.72 -13.45 -15.41
CA GLU A 109 8.49 -13.10 -16.82
C GLU A 109 7.02 -13.18 -17.22
N MET A 110 6.27 -14.09 -16.61
CA MET A 110 4.83 -14.19 -16.83
C MET A 110 4.14 -12.99 -16.19
N VAL A 111 4.53 -12.64 -14.95
CA VAL A 111 3.99 -11.50 -14.20
C VAL A 111 4.26 -10.16 -14.88
N SER A 112 5.46 -9.98 -15.45
CA SER A 112 5.77 -8.74 -16.17
C SER A 112 5.00 -8.57 -17.47
N LYS A 113 4.72 -9.67 -18.18
CA LYS A 113 4.03 -9.63 -19.49
C LYS A 113 2.52 -9.57 -19.35
N ASN A 114 1.95 -10.16 -18.29
CA ASN A 114 0.52 -10.25 -18.13
C ASN A 114 -0.02 -9.09 -17.27
N LYS A 115 -0.66 -8.14 -17.94
CA LYS A 115 -1.28 -6.97 -17.30
C LYS A 115 -2.56 -7.30 -16.53
N HIS A 116 -3.07 -8.53 -16.60
CA HIS A 116 -4.32 -8.94 -15.96
C HIS A 116 -4.14 -9.51 -14.55
N PHE A 117 -2.92 -9.58 -14.01
CA PHE A 117 -2.74 -10.06 -12.64
C PHE A 117 -3.46 -9.16 -11.64
N SER A 118 -4.22 -9.80 -10.75
CA SER A 118 -5.08 -9.13 -9.78
C SER A 118 -4.26 -8.47 -8.68
N ILE A 119 -3.49 -9.27 -7.95
CA ILE A 119 -2.69 -8.81 -6.82
C ILE A 119 -1.31 -9.47 -6.85
N ILE A 120 -0.25 -8.68 -6.90
CA ILE A 120 1.13 -9.16 -6.88
C ILE A 120 1.70 -8.97 -5.48
N LEU A 121 2.09 -10.07 -4.84
CA LEU A 121 2.72 -10.06 -3.52
C LEU A 121 4.20 -10.39 -3.66
N VAL A 122 5.07 -9.53 -3.14
CA VAL A 122 6.52 -9.64 -3.30
C VAL A 122 7.20 -9.69 -1.94
N PRO A 123 7.78 -10.84 -1.57
CA PRO A 123 8.67 -10.90 -0.41
C PRO A 123 9.86 -9.96 -0.62
N GLN A 124 10.32 -9.27 0.42
CA GLN A 124 11.45 -8.34 0.32
C GLN A 124 12.73 -9.01 -0.19
N SER A 125 12.97 -10.29 0.13
CA SER A 125 14.06 -11.08 -0.47
C SER A 125 14.05 -11.11 -2.01
N ASN A 126 12.87 -10.96 -2.62
CA ASN A 126 12.65 -10.99 -4.07
C ASN A 126 12.53 -9.59 -4.70
N ILE A 127 12.81 -8.50 -3.97
CA ILE A 127 12.64 -7.13 -4.48
C ILE A 127 13.40 -6.85 -5.79
N LYS A 128 14.53 -7.51 -6.03
CA LYS A 128 15.31 -7.34 -7.26
C LYS A 128 14.54 -7.78 -8.51
N LEU A 129 13.59 -8.71 -8.37
CA LEU A 129 12.75 -9.21 -9.47
C LEU A 129 11.76 -8.14 -9.96
N LEU A 130 11.43 -7.14 -9.14
CA LEU A 130 10.54 -6.05 -9.51
C LEU A 130 11.06 -5.20 -10.66
N LYS A 131 12.37 -5.28 -10.98
CA LYS A 131 12.92 -4.61 -12.16
C LYS A 131 12.18 -5.00 -13.45
N ALA A 132 11.69 -6.24 -13.54
CA ALA A 132 10.91 -6.70 -14.68
C ALA A 132 9.48 -6.15 -14.70
N CYS A 133 8.97 -5.64 -13.58
CA CYS A 133 7.59 -5.21 -13.40
C CYS A 133 7.46 -3.68 -13.17
N GLU A 134 8.53 -2.91 -13.47
CA GLU A 134 8.60 -1.45 -13.26
C GLU A 134 7.59 -0.68 -14.14
N GLU A 135 7.23 -1.22 -15.30
CA GLU A 135 6.39 -0.54 -16.31
C GLU A 135 4.88 -0.82 -16.15
N ASN A 136 4.49 -1.56 -15.12
CA ASN A 136 3.09 -1.86 -14.86
C ASN A 136 2.38 -0.66 -14.21
N ASP A 137 1.16 -0.38 -14.66
CA ASP A 137 0.32 0.70 -14.12
C ASP A 137 -0.47 0.22 -12.90
N TYR A 138 0.16 0.28 -11.73
CA TYR A 138 -0.47 -0.15 -10.48
C TYR A 138 -1.45 0.89 -9.95
N SER A 139 -2.66 0.47 -9.60
CA SER A 139 -3.57 1.35 -8.86
C SER A 139 -3.07 1.62 -7.44
N PHE A 140 -2.52 0.59 -6.78
CA PHE A 140 -1.94 0.71 -5.46
C PHE A 140 -0.59 0.01 -5.38
N ILE A 141 0.34 0.66 -4.68
CA ILE A 141 1.56 0.01 -4.20
C ILE A 141 1.60 0.13 -2.68
N VAL A 142 1.74 -0.99 -1.98
CA VAL A 142 1.92 -1.03 -0.52
C VAL A 142 3.30 -1.60 -0.23
N VAL A 143 4.04 -0.94 0.66
CA VAL A 143 5.38 -1.39 1.03
C VAL A 143 5.51 -1.47 2.54
N GLU A 144 5.62 -2.69 3.04
CA GLU A 144 5.94 -2.98 4.44
C GLU A 144 7.41 -2.74 4.74
N ASP A 145 7.70 -2.28 5.96
CA ASP A 145 9.04 -1.98 6.45
C ASP A 145 9.87 -1.18 5.44
N ILE A 146 9.25 -0.12 4.90
CA ILE A 146 9.79 0.66 3.78
C ILE A 146 11.19 1.22 4.06
N ASP A 147 11.51 1.47 5.32
CA ASP A 147 12.80 2.00 5.77
C ASP A 147 13.97 1.13 5.29
N ASN A 148 13.74 -0.19 5.18
CA ASN A 148 14.75 -1.15 4.75
C ASN A 148 15.06 -1.07 3.25
N ILE A 149 14.13 -0.54 2.44
CA ILE A 149 14.20 -0.61 0.98
C ILE A 149 14.07 0.75 0.29
N ALA A 150 13.75 1.82 1.01
CA ALA A 150 13.52 3.17 0.47
C ALA A 150 14.71 3.72 -0.32
N THR A 151 15.93 3.30 0.02
CA THR A 151 17.16 3.73 -0.66
C THR A 151 17.49 2.87 -1.89
N SER A 152 16.86 1.70 -2.04
CA SER A 152 17.16 0.74 -3.10
C SER A 152 16.77 1.26 -4.49
N ARG A 153 17.57 0.91 -5.50
CA ARG A 153 17.34 1.38 -6.88
C ARG A 153 16.07 0.78 -7.50
N SER A 154 15.78 -0.49 -7.21
CA SER A 154 14.59 -1.20 -7.70
C SER A 154 13.29 -0.57 -7.19
N PHE A 155 13.30 -0.01 -5.98
CA PHE A 155 12.14 0.64 -5.40
C PHE A 155 11.84 2.03 -5.99
N LYS A 156 12.88 2.84 -6.24
CA LYS A 156 12.74 4.26 -6.65
C LYS A 156 11.96 4.48 -7.94
N LYS A 157 11.85 3.46 -8.79
CA LYS A 157 11.14 3.53 -10.07
C LYS A 157 9.71 3.02 -10.01
N LEU A 158 9.31 2.38 -8.93
CA LEU A 158 7.96 1.86 -8.79
C LEU A 158 7.03 3.04 -8.51
N SER A 159 5.96 3.16 -9.28
CA SER A 159 4.94 4.18 -9.06
C SER A 159 3.56 3.56 -9.22
N GLY A 160 2.71 3.73 -8.23
CA GLY A 160 1.28 3.49 -8.37
C GLY A 160 0.50 4.79 -8.43
N ARG A 161 -0.79 4.69 -8.76
CA ARG A 161 -1.73 5.80 -8.61
C ARG A 161 -1.84 6.27 -7.15
N PHE A 162 -1.72 5.33 -6.20
CA PHE A 162 -1.64 5.63 -4.77
C PHE A 162 -0.67 4.70 -4.03
N ASN A 163 0.33 5.29 -3.40
CA ASN A 163 1.41 4.59 -2.71
C ASN A 163 1.18 4.60 -1.19
N ILE A 164 1.35 3.45 -0.53
CA ILE A 164 1.23 3.32 0.93
C ILE A 164 2.54 2.79 1.49
N ALA A 165 3.22 3.65 2.23
CA ALA A 165 4.43 3.29 2.95
C ALA A 165 4.09 2.87 4.38
N LEU A 166 4.48 1.67 4.77
CA LEU A 166 4.32 1.19 6.14
C LEU A 166 5.71 1.18 6.80
N THR A 167 5.78 1.78 7.98
CA THR A 167 7.02 1.90 8.76
C THR A 167 6.69 1.76 10.23
N ARG A 168 7.60 1.15 10.99
CA ARG A 168 7.58 1.19 12.47
C ARG A 168 8.51 2.27 13.01
N ARG A 169 9.32 2.89 12.15
CA ARG A 169 10.29 3.92 12.53
C ARG A 169 9.59 5.24 12.84
N ASN A 170 9.76 5.71 14.07
CA ASN A 170 9.33 7.04 14.44
C ASN A 170 10.35 8.09 13.97
N PHE A 171 10.08 8.73 12.84
CA PHE A 171 10.93 9.77 12.26
C PHE A 171 10.97 11.10 13.05
N LEU A 172 10.07 11.30 14.03
CA LEU A 172 10.14 12.44 14.93
C LEU A 172 11.25 12.26 15.98
N VAL A 173 11.48 11.02 16.40
CA VAL A 173 12.50 10.65 17.40
C VAL A 173 13.83 10.30 16.72
N ASN A 174 13.79 9.49 15.66
CA ASN A 174 14.98 9.06 14.92
C ASN A 174 14.99 9.72 13.54
N ARG A 175 15.60 10.91 13.48
CA ARG A 175 15.64 11.79 12.31
C ARG A 175 16.63 11.32 11.24
N ASP A 176 16.38 10.17 10.65
CA ASP A 176 17.08 9.78 9.43
C ASP A 176 16.44 10.47 8.23
N CYS A 177 16.79 11.75 8.09
CA CYS A 177 16.23 12.67 7.11
C CYS A 177 16.43 12.17 5.68
N LYS A 178 17.47 11.37 5.42
CA LYS A 178 17.72 10.77 4.11
C LYS A 178 16.69 9.71 3.77
N ILE A 179 16.42 8.78 4.68
CA ILE A 179 15.39 7.75 4.47
C ILE A 179 14.01 8.40 4.39
N LEU A 180 13.71 9.34 5.30
CA LEU A 180 12.46 10.07 5.28
C LEU A 180 12.24 10.80 3.94
N TRP A 181 13.26 11.49 3.43
CA TRP A 181 13.18 12.16 2.13
C TRP A 181 12.89 11.18 0.99
N HIS A 182 13.57 10.02 0.96
CA HIS A 182 13.32 9.01 -0.06
C HIS A 182 11.88 8.48 -0.03
N ILE A 183 11.34 8.25 1.18
CA ILE A 183 9.94 7.81 1.35
C ILE A 183 8.99 8.92 0.89
N LEU A 184 9.18 10.15 1.36
CA LEU A 184 8.32 11.29 1.01
C LEU A 184 8.30 11.55 -0.50
N ASN A 185 9.47 11.56 -1.14
CA ASN A 185 9.61 11.76 -2.58
C ASN A 185 9.02 10.60 -3.40
N TRP A 186 9.03 9.38 -2.88
CA TRP A 186 8.38 8.23 -3.55
C TRP A 186 6.85 8.31 -3.49
N ILE A 187 6.30 8.78 -2.36
CA ILE A 187 4.85 8.83 -2.14
C ILE A 187 4.22 10.01 -2.85
N ASN A 188 4.84 11.18 -2.81
CA ASN A 188 4.42 12.35 -3.58
C ASN A 188 5.66 12.95 -4.24
N PRO A 189 6.01 12.50 -5.46
CA PRO A 189 7.07 13.13 -6.23
C PRO A 189 6.78 14.62 -6.40
N ASP A 190 7.84 15.41 -6.54
CA ASP A 190 7.84 16.85 -6.82
C ASP A 190 7.39 17.77 -5.67
N LYS A 191 6.98 17.24 -4.50
CA LYS A 191 6.58 18.07 -3.35
C LYS A 191 7.69 18.46 -2.38
N PHE A 192 8.82 17.74 -2.39
CA PHE A 192 9.81 17.80 -1.30
C PHE A 192 11.20 18.30 -1.73
N GLY A 193 11.31 18.92 -2.90
CA GLY A 193 12.56 19.47 -3.41
C GLY A 193 13.67 18.42 -3.59
N LYS A 194 14.92 18.87 -3.64
CA LYS A 194 16.07 17.96 -3.74
C LYS A 194 16.53 17.49 -2.36
N LEU A 195 17.16 16.31 -2.29
CA LEU A 195 17.66 15.75 -1.03
C LEU A 195 18.63 16.68 -0.29
N ASN A 196 19.46 17.43 -1.02
CA ASN A 196 20.41 18.38 -0.43
C ASN A 196 19.74 19.65 0.16
N GLU A 197 18.48 19.89 -0.18
CA GLU A 197 17.66 20.97 0.38
C GLU A 197 16.85 20.50 1.60
N PHE A 198 16.82 19.18 1.84
CA PHE A 198 16.09 18.59 2.96
C PHE A 198 16.88 18.80 4.27
N PRO A 199 16.24 19.24 5.36
CA PRO A 199 16.92 19.50 6.63
C PRO A 199 17.70 18.26 7.10
N ARG A 200 18.93 18.47 7.59
CA ARG A 200 19.72 17.40 8.23
C ARG A 200 19.13 17.00 9.57
#